data_AF-A0A077PE75-F1
#
_entry.id   AF-A0A077PE75-F1
#
_cell.length_a   1.000
_cell.length_b   1.000
_cell.length_c   1.000
_cell.angle_alpha   90.00
_cell.angle_beta   90.00
_cell.angle_gamma   90.00
#
_symmetry.space_group_name_H-M   'P 1'
#
loop_
_entity.id
_entity.type
_entity.pdbx_description
1 polymer ?
#
loop_
_entity_poly.entity_id
_entity_poly.type
_entity_poly.pdbx_seq_one_letter_code
_entity_poly.pdbx_strand_id
1 'polypeptide(L)'
;MPTSSSALLISLKVTTKSNLSYTNFADVILEKCELWENRWHETHVLGARFSGSDLSGGEFISFDWNAADFTYCDLTNSILGELDIRKVDLKGVKLESYQVAELLERIGIVVMD
;
A
#
# COMPACT_ATOMS: atom_id res chain seq x y z
N MET A 1 -6.66 -19.63 20.40
CA MET A 1 -5.33 -19.26 19.86
C MET A 1 -5.02 -20.15 18.67
N PRO A 2 -5.15 -19.68 17.42
CA PRO A 2 -4.62 -20.37 16.25
C PRO A 2 -3.21 -19.78 15.95
N THR A 3 -2.11 -20.47 16.24
CA THR A 3 -1.39 -21.46 15.39
C THR A 3 -0.95 -20.96 14.02
N SER A 4 0.25 -20.37 13.97
CA SER A 4 1.40 -20.75 13.12
C SER A 4 1.18 -21.21 11.65
N SER A 5 0.22 -20.64 10.90
CA SER A 5 0.05 -20.97 9.46
C SER A 5 -0.08 -19.76 8.51
N SER A 6 0.19 -18.52 8.92
CA SER A 6 0.02 -17.35 8.03
C SER A 6 1.23 -17.02 7.17
N ALA A 7 2.42 -17.57 7.49
CA ALA A 7 3.55 -17.63 6.56
C ALA A 7 3.32 -18.73 5.50
N LEU A 8 2.08 -18.81 4.98
CA LEU A 8 1.77 -19.58 3.79
C LEU A 8 2.78 -19.11 2.75
N LEU A 9 3.53 -20.06 2.21
CA LEU A 9 4.48 -19.88 1.13
C LEU A 9 4.02 -18.74 0.21
N ILE A 10 4.63 -17.56 0.36
CA ILE A 10 4.77 -16.65 -0.77
C ILE A 10 5.73 -17.42 -1.68
N SER A 11 5.20 -18.38 -2.46
CA SER A 11 5.87 -18.81 -3.66
C SER A 11 5.94 -17.54 -4.49
N LEU A 12 7.11 -16.88 -4.48
CA LEU A 12 7.41 -15.63 -5.15
C LEU A 12 7.23 -15.80 -6.66
N LYS A 13 5.98 -15.75 -7.07
CA LYS A 13 5.51 -15.28 -8.36
C LYS A 13 4.30 -14.42 -8.05
N VAL A 14 4.59 -13.20 -7.59
CA VAL A 14 3.86 -11.99 -8.04
C VAL A 14 2.35 -12.20 -8.04
N THR A 15 1.73 -12.20 -6.86
CA THR A 15 0.26 -12.12 -6.79
C THR A 15 -0.11 -10.71 -7.20
N THR A 16 -0.48 -10.54 -8.45
CA THR A 16 -1.10 -9.32 -9.00
C THR A 16 -2.57 -9.62 -9.22
N LYS A 17 -3.42 -8.60 -9.32
CA LYS A 17 -4.86 -8.80 -9.60
C LYS A 17 -5.56 -9.72 -8.59
N SER A 18 -5.07 -9.79 -7.36
CA SER A 18 -5.52 -10.74 -6.33
C SER A 18 -6.27 -10.02 -5.22
N ASN A 19 -7.18 -10.74 -4.56
CA ASN A 19 -7.81 -10.25 -3.35
C ASN A 19 -6.97 -10.68 -2.14
N LEU A 20 -6.30 -9.71 -1.51
CA LEU A 20 -5.48 -9.91 -0.31
C LEU A 20 -6.17 -9.40 0.95
N SER A 21 -7.43 -8.97 0.89
CA SER A 21 -8.14 -8.43 2.06
C SER A 21 -8.05 -9.34 3.28
N TYR A 22 -7.88 -8.73 4.47
CA TYR A 22 -7.75 -9.42 5.76
C TYR A 22 -6.54 -10.36 5.89
N THR A 23 -5.63 -10.39 4.91
CA THR A 23 -4.42 -11.21 4.99
C THR A 23 -3.42 -10.59 5.97
N ASN A 24 -2.66 -11.46 6.64
CA ASN A 24 -1.60 -11.03 7.55
C ASN A 24 -0.23 -11.04 6.84
N PHE A 25 0.32 -9.83 6.67
CA PHE A 25 1.65 -9.54 6.14
C PHE A 25 2.58 -8.93 7.19
N ALA A 26 2.27 -9.07 8.49
CA ALA A 26 3.12 -8.54 9.55
C ALA A 26 4.56 -9.06 9.40
N ASP A 27 5.52 -8.14 9.51
CA ASP A 27 6.97 -8.35 9.39
C ASP A 27 7.44 -8.97 8.05
N VAL A 28 6.59 -9.03 7.02
CA VAL A 28 6.97 -9.58 5.71
C VAL A 28 7.82 -8.58 4.93
N ILE A 29 8.86 -9.08 4.25
CA ILE A 29 9.71 -8.30 3.34
C ILE A 29 9.26 -8.55 1.89
N LEU A 30 8.72 -7.50 1.27
CA LEU A 30 8.25 -7.45 -0.11
C LEU A 30 8.84 -6.22 -0.81
N GLU A 31 10.15 -6.04 -0.74
CA GLU A 31 10.85 -4.94 -1.41
C GLU A 31 11.05 -5.24 -2.90
N LYS A 32 10.86 -4.23 -3.75
CA LYS A 32 11.05 -4.31 -5.21
C LYS A 32 10.29 -5.49 -5.86
N CYS A 33 9.08 -5.72 -5.38
CA CYS A 33 8.17 -6.75 -5.84
C CYS A 33 7.09 -6.16 -6.74
N GLU A 34 6.54 -7.01 -7.61
CA GLU A 34 5.38 -6.71 -8.43
C GLU A 34 4.11 -7.08 -7.63
N LEU A 35 3.34 -6.08 -7.21
CA LEU A 35 2.17 -6.21 -6.32
C LEU A 35 0.97 -5.38 -6.81
N TRP A 36 0.97 -5.03 -8.10
CA TRP A 36 -0.03 -4.18 -8.73
C TRP A 36 -1.40 -4.85 -8.86
N GLU A 37 -2.44 -4.02 -8.95
CA GLU A 37 -3.86 -4.37 -9.07
C GLU A 37 -4.39 -5.29 -7.95
N ASN A 38 -3.80 -5.27 -6.76
CA ASN A 38 -4.29 -6.05 -5.63
C ASN A 38 -5.27 -5.28 -4.75
N ARG A 39 -6.18 -6.00 -4.09
CA ARG A 39 -7.03 -5.47 -3.02
C ARG A 39 -6.40 -5.72 -1.66
N TRP A 40 -6.11 -4.65 -0.91
CA TRP A 40 -5.40 -4.66 0.37
C TRP A 40 -6.28 -4.32 1.58
N HIS A 41 -7.61 -4.40 1.44
CA HIS A 41 -8.51 -3.90 2.48
C HIS A 41 -8.30 -4.61 3.81
N GLU A 42 -8.18 -3.83 4.90
CA GLU A 42 -8.02 -4.35 6.26
C GLU A 42 -6.89 -5.39 6.40
N THR A 43 -5.84 -5.27 5.57
CA THR A 43 -4.66 -6.14 5.70
C THR A 43 -3.80 -5.73 6.88
N HIS A 44 -3.22 -6.72 7.56
CA HIS A 44 -2.29 -6.45 8.64
C HIS A 44 -0.88 -6.34 8.09
N VAL A 45 -0.30 -5.15 8.12
CA VAL A 45 1.04 -4.88 7.55
C VAL A 45 2.05 -4.37 8.58
N LEU A 46 1.79 -4.56 9.88
CA LEU A 46 2.68 -4.08 10.94
C LEU A 46 4.11 -4.62 10.76
N GLY A 47 5.08 -3.72 10.61
CA GLY A 47 6.49 -4.06 10.42
C GLY A 47 6.85 -4.51 9.00
N ALA A 48 5.89 -4.55 8.07
CA ALA A 48 6.15 -4.96 6.70
C ALA A 48 7.01 -3.95 5.94
N ARG A 49 7.71 -4.42 4.91
CA ARG A 49 8.59 -3.59 4.07
C ARG A 49 8.22 -3.77 2.60
N PHE A 50 7.68 -2.73 1.99
CA PHE A 50 7.30 -2.69 0.58
C PHE A 50 8.23 -1.83 -0.27
N SER A 51 9.30 -1.28 0.31
CA SER A 51 10.13 -0.27 -0.33
C SER A 51 10.52 -0.62 -1.78
N GLY A 52 10.25 0.30 -2.70
CA GLY A 52 10.54 0.14 -4.12
C GLY A 52 9.61 -0.80 -4.90
N SER A 53 8.55 -1.32 -4.30
CA SER A 53 7.59 -2.21 -4.98
C SER A 53 6.59 -1.47 -5.85
N ASP A 54 6.10 -2.16 -6.88
CA ASP A 54 4.98 -1.71 -7.68
C ASP A 54 3.66 -2.12 -7.02
N LEU A 55 2.95 -1.14 -6.48
CA LEU A 55 1.64 -1.26 -5.83
C LEU A 55 0.55 -0.55 -6.67
N SER A 56 0.84 -0.22 -7.93
CA SER A 56 -0.04 0.54 -8.81
C SER A 56 -1.37 -0.16 -9.04
N GLY A 57 -2.45 0.60 -9.25
CA GLY A 57 -3.79 0.06 -9.41
C GLY A 57 -4.37 -0.64 -8.17
N GLY A 58 -3.73 -0.54 -7.00
CA GLY A 58 -4.17 -1.22 -5.79
C GLY A 58 -5.36 -0.54 -5.11
N GLU A 59 -6.13 -1.31 -4.35
CA GLU A 59 -7.23 -0.79 -3.50
C GLU A 59 -6.84 -0.87 -2.01
N PHE A 60 -6.68 0.28 -1.33
CA PHE A 60 -6.18 0.39 0.06
C PHE A 60 -7.22 0.97 1.03
N ILE A 61 -8.46 0.48 1.01
CA ILE A 61 -9.52 0.91 1.94
C ILE A 61 -9.26 0.35 3.34
N SER A 62 -9.43 1.17 4.39
CA SER A 62 -9.18 0.79 5.79
C SER A 62 -7.79 0.19 6.01
N PHE A 63 -6.77 0.74 5.34
CA PHE A 63 -5.38 0.27 5.36
C PHE A 63 -4.51 1.20 6.21
N ASP A 64 -3.67 0.63 7.09
CA ASP A 64 -2.78 1.41 7.94
C ASP A 64 -1.43 1.70 7.25
N TRP A 65 -1.36 2.86 6.61
CA TRP A 65 -0.16 3.35 5.93
C TRP A 65 1.02 3.65 6.87
N ASN A 66 0.81 3.78 8.19
CA ASN A 66 1.87 4.07 9.15
C ASN A 66 2.56 2.80 9.67
N ALA A 67 1.99 1.63 9.37
CA ALA A 67 2.43 0.35 9.90
C ALA A 67 3.59 -0.27 9.14
N ALA A 68 3.96 0.24 7.96
CA ALA A 68 4.96 -0.33 7.06
C ALA A 68 5.78 0.72 6.30
N ASP A 69 6.86 0.28 5.66
CA ASP A 69 7.70 1.11 4.78
C ASP A 69 7.20 1.04 3.33
N PHE A 70 6.75 2.18 2.80
CA PHE A 70 6.27 2.36 1.42
C PHE A 70 7.18 3.28 0.59
N THR A 71 8.38 3.59 1.08
CA THR A 71 9.28 4.49 0.35
C THR A 71 9.60 3.94 -1.04
N TYR A 72 9.69 4.82 -2.03
CA TYR A 72 9.98 4.48 -3.44
C TYR A 72 8.95 3.58 -4.14
N CYS A 73 7.78 3.33 -3.53
CA CYS A 73 6.72 2.54 -4.16
C CYS A 73 6.08 3.28 -5.35
N ASP A 74 5.60 2.49 -6.31
CA ASP A 74 4.66 2.99 -7.32
C ASP A 74 3.23 2.84 -6.78
N LEU A 75 2.53 3.94 -6.52
CA LEU A 75 1.13 3.95 -6.08
C LEU A 75 0.20 4.56 -7.14
N THR A 76 0.69 4.74 -8.37
CA THR A 76 -0.12 5.29 -9.47
C THR A 76 -1.40 4.49 -9.68
N ASN A 77 -2.47 5.15 -10.12
CA ASN A 77 -3.77 4.53 -10.39
C ASN A 77 -4.44 3.81 -9.18
N SER A 78 -3.95 4.00 -7.96
CA SER A 78 -4.45 3.30 -6.77
C SER A 78 -5.52 4.11 -6.03
N ILE A 79 -6.41 3.41 -5.32
CA ILE A 79 -7.34 3.99 -4.34
C ILE A 79 -6.62 4.01 -2.98
N LEU A 80 -6.25 5.21 -2.50
CA LEU A 80 -5.32 5.36 -1.38
C LEU A 80 -5.99 5.28 0.02
N GLY A 81 -7.31 5.13 0.09
CA GLY A 81 -8.04 5.04 1.36
C GLY A 81 -7.73 6.24 2.26
N GLU A 82 -7.29 6.00 3.49
CA GLU A 82 -7.03 7.05 4.50
C GLU A 82 -5.58 7.54 4.53
N LEU A 83 -4.84 7.45 3.43
CA LEU A 83 -3.46 7.97 3.36
C LEU A 83 -3.41 9.45 3.78
N ASP A 84 -2.59 9.74 4.80
CA ASP A 84 -2.32 11.09 5.30
C ASP A 84 -0.83 11.43 5.05
N ILE A 85 -0.59 12.32 4.07
CA ILE A 85 0.74 12.74 3.65
C ILE A 85 1.56 13.43 4.75
N ARG A 86 0.93 13.83 5.86
CA ARG A 86 1.60 14.44 7.01
C ARG A 86 2.19 13.42 7.98
N LYS A 87 1.82 12.14 7.84
CA LYS A 87 2.17 11.08 8.80
C LYS A 87 3.04 9.97 8.20
N VAL A 88 2.99 9.81 6.88
CA VAL A 88 3.66 8.72 6.17
C VAL A 88 4.91 9.25 5.46
N ASP A 89 6.02 8.52 5.55
CA ASP A 89 7.21 8.81 4.74
C ASP A 89 6.93 8.41 3.27
N LEU A 90 6.68 9.41 2.44
CA LEU A 90 6.39 9.24 1.01
C LEU A 90 7.63 9.49 0.14
N LYS A 91 8.83 9.40 0.71
CA LYS A 91 10.08 9.58 -0.06
C LYS A 91 10.10 8.68 -1.29
N GLY A 92 10.18 9.29 -2.47
CA GLY A 92 10.30 8.59 -3.74
C GLY A 92 9.03 7.89 -4.23
N VAL A 93 7.92 7.99 -3.49
CA VAL A 93 6.63 7.42 -3.92
C VAL A 93 6.17 8.11 -5.20
N LYS A 94 5.61 7.33 -6.13
CA LYS A 94 4.98 7.86 -7.35
C LYS A 94 3.47 7.90 -7.19
N LEU A 95 2.88 9.02 -7.59
CA LEU A 95 1.44 9.28 -7.60
C LEU A 95 1.07 10.03 -8.88
N GLU A 96 -0.16 9.84 -9.32
CA GLU A 96 -0.76 10.61 -10.40
C GLU A 96 -1.21 11.99 -9.90
N SER A 97 -1.31 12.98 -10.79
CA SER A 97 -1.71 14.36 -10.44
C SER A 97 -3.06 14.42 -9.72
N TYR A 98 -4.02 13.58 -10.12
CA TYR A 98 -5.34 13.53 -9.48
C TYR A 98 -5.27 12.97 -8.06
N GLN A 99 -4.39 12.00 -7.79
CA GLN A 99 -4.17 11.46 -6.44
C GLN A 99 -3.53 12.51 -5.55
N VAL A 100 -2.57 13.28 -6.08
CA VAL A 100 -1.97 14.40 -5.36
C VAL A 100 -3.03 15.45 -5.02
N ALA A 101 -3.91 15.80 -5.97
CA ALA A 101 -4.99 16.74 -5.73
C ALA A 101 -5.92 16.27 -4.59
N GLU A 102 -6.36 15.01 -4.63
CA GLU A 102 -7.19 14.42 -3.57
C GLU A 102 -6.50 14.49 -2.19
N LEU A 103 -5.20 14.19 -2.13
CA LEU A 103 -4.42 14.24 -0.88
C LEU A 103 -4.28 15.67 -0.35
N LEU A 104 -4.14 16.67 -1.23
CA LEU A 104 -4.06 18.08 -0.86
C LEU A 104 -5.41 18.61 -0.36
N GLU A 105 -6.51 18.19 -0.95
CA GLU A 105 -7.86 18.55 -0.50
C GLU A 105 -8.13 18.08 0.95
N ARG A 106 -7.65 16.89 1.32
CA ARG A 106 -7.78 16.34 2.69
C ARG A 106 -7.07 17.18 3.74
N ILE A 107 -6.09 17.99 3.35
CA ILE A 107 -5.41 18.92 4.25
C ILE A 107 -5.86 20.37 4.06
N GLY A 108 -6.97 20.59 3.34
CA GLY A 108 -7.61 21.89 3.18
C GLY A 108 -7.06 22.76 2.05
N ILE A 109 -6.28 22.18 1.13
CA ILE A 109 -5.76 22.88 -0.05
C ILE A 109 -6.69 22.62 -1.23
N VAL A 110 -7.19 23.69 -1.83
CA VAL A 110 -8.00 23.61 -3.06
C VAL A 110 -7.07 23.56 -4.27
N VAL A 111 -7.21 22.54 -5.11
CA VAL A 111 -6.48 22.41 -6.37
C VAL A 111 -7.37 22.91 -7.52
N MET A 112 -6.78 23.68 -8.44
CA MET A 112 -7.47 24.22 -9.61
C MET A 112 -6.80 23.66 -10.88
N ASP A 113 -7.61 23.37 -11.88
CA ASP A 113 -7.19 22.85 -13.20
C ASP A 113 -6.54 23.92 -14.10
#